data_AF-A0A533VP71-F1
#
_entry.id   AF-A0A533VP71-F1
#
_cell.length_a   1.000
_cell.length_b   1.000
_cell.length_c   1.000
_cell.angle_alpha   90.00
_cell.angle_beta   90.00
_cell.angle_gamma   90.00
#
_symmetry.space_group_name_H-M   'P 1'
#
loop_
_entity.id
_entity.type
_entity.pdbx_description
1 polymer ?
#
loop_
_entity_poly.entity_id
_entity_poly.type
_entity_poly.pdbx_seq_one_letter_code
_entity_poly.pdbx_strand_id
1 'polypeptide(L)'
;MFWPGMGDPAKRKKTLRFLAISLAVGIAVVLASTTVISQIKDKDPLYHKCLNGLDVQYHVSATLEVQVDGKKWMKPDIADTQTDCERSMIFSDDGTIRGAWTKKYPFEVGQFLWMSNFP
;
A
#
# COMPACT_ATOMS: atom_id res chain seq x y z
N MET A 1 -18.19 -2.26 39.02
CA MET A 1 -16.95 -2.07 38.22
C MET A 1 -16.66 -3.36 37.45
N PHE A 2 -16.58 -3.29 36.11
CA PHE A 2 -16.58 -4.43 35.19
C PHE A 2 -15.19 -5.08 34.98
N TRP A 3 -14.14 -4.60 35.65
CA TRP A 3 -12.76 -5.03 35.38
C TRP A 3 -12.25 -6.05 36.44
N PRO A 4 -11.90 -7.29 36.04
CA PRO A 4 -11.48 -8.32 36.98
C PRO A 4 -10.17 -7.93 37.68
N GLY A 5 -10.17 -7.97 39.02
CA GLY A 5 -8.99 -7.70 39.85
C GLY A 5 -8.74 -6.24 40.23
N MET A 6 -9.68 -5.30 39.93
CA MET A 6 -9.53 -3.87 40.25
C MET A 6 -10.21 -3.43 41.57
N GLY A 7 -11.02 -4.30 42.17
CA GLY A 7 -11.72 -4.02 43.44
C GLY A 7 -10.86 -4.20 44.70
N ASP A 8 -9.73 -4.93 44.61
CA ASP A 8 -8.80 -5.16 45.72
C ASP A 8 -7.51 -4.33 45.51
N PRO A 9 -7.16 -3.39 46.41
CA PRO A 9 -6.01 -2.50 46.25
C PRO A 9 -4.67 -3.24 46.15
N ALA A 10 -4.53 -4.43 46.77
CA ALA A 10 -3.31 -5.23 46.67
C ALA A 10 -3.13 -5.87 45.29
N LYS A 11 -4.24 -6.22 44.61
CA LYS A 11 -4.23 -6.82 43.26
C LYS A 11 -4.22 -5.78 42.15
N ARG A 12 -4.81 -4.60 42.38
CA ARG A 12 -4.88 -3.49 41.42
C ARG A 12 -3.53 -3.05 40.87
N LYS A 13 -2.49 -2.98 41.71
CA LYS A 13 -1.13 -2.59 41.30
C LYS A 13 -0.50 -3.60 40.35
N LYS A 14 -0.78 -4.90 40.53
CA LYS A 14 -0.30 -5.97 39.63
C LYS A 14 -1.01 -5.89 38.29
N THR A 15 -2.34 -5.76 38.29
CA THR A 15 -3.13 -5.69 37.06
C THR A 15 -2.77 -4.47 36.22
N LEU A 16 -2.60 -3.29 36.82
CA LEU A 16 -2.15 -2.08 36.10
C LEU A 16 -0.76 -2.22 35.48
N ARG A 17 0.18 -2.89 36.18
CA ARG A 17 1.51 -3.17 35.63
C ARG A 17 1.44 -4.09 34.42
N PHE A 18 0.64 -5.17 34.48
CA PHE A 18 0.45 -6.07 33.35
C PHE A 18 -0.16 -5.35 32.15
N LEU A 19 -1.18 -4.52 32.38
CA LEU A 19 -1.84 -3.74 31.33
C LEU A 19 -0.86 -2.77 30.66
N ALA A 20 -0.08 -2.03 31.46
CA ALA A 20 0.94 -1.11 30.95
C ALA A 20 2.01 -1.84 30.11
N ILE A 21 2.48 -3.01 30.55
CA ILE A 21 3.44 -3.82 29.80
C ILE A 21 2.82 -4.30 28.49
N SER A 22 1.58 -4.82 28.51
CA SER A 22 0.91 -5.27 27.28
C SER A 22 0.69 -4.13 26.28
N LEU A 23 0.35 -2.94 26.76
CA LEU A 23 0.21 -1.74 25.93
C LEU A 23 1.55 -1.36 25.30
N ALA A 24 2.62 -1.33 26.09
CA ALA A 24 3.96 -0.99 25.61
C ALA A 24 4.44 -1.97 24.54
N VAL A 25 4.23 -3.28 24.74
CA VAL A 25 4.57 -4.31 23.75
C VAL A 25 3.73 -4.14 22.48
N GLY A 26 2.42 -3.90 22.61
CA GLY A 26 1.54 -3.67 21.47
C GLY A 26 2.00 -2.48 20.62
N ILE A 27 2.29 -1.35 21.26
CA ILE A 27 2.80 -0.14 20.57
C ILE A 27 4.14 -0.44 19.90
N ALA A 28 5.06 -1.11 20.58
CA ALA A 28 6.38 -1.43 20.04
C ALA A 28 6.29 -2.29 18.77
N VAL A 29 5.42 -3.31 18.77
CA VAL A 29 5.22 -4.19 17.60
C VAL A 29 4.62 -3.42 16.42
N VAL A 30 3.64 -2.53 16.67
CA VAL A 30 3.03 -1.71 15.62
C VAL A 30 4.05 -0.74 15.00
N LEU A 31 4.85 -0.06 15.82
CA LEU A 31 5.89 0.85 15.31
C LEU A 31 7.00 0.11 14.56
N ALA A 32 7.43 -1.05 15.05
CA ALA A 32 8.44 -1.86 14.37
C ALA A 32 7.93 -2.40 13.03
N SER A 33 6.71 -2.92 12.98
CA SER A 33 6.13 -3.45 11.74
C SER A 33 5.88 -2.35 10.70
N THR A 34 5.34 -1.20 11.10
CA THR A 34 5.06 -0.08 10.19
C THR A 34 6.34 0.50 9.57
N THR A 35 7.42 0.63 10.35
CA THR A 35 8.70 1.14 9.85
C THR A 35 9.36 0.19 8.84
N VAL A 36 9.33 -1.12 9.11
CA VAL A 36 9.83 -2.13 8.16
C VAL A 36 9.02 -2.14 6.86
N ILE A 37 7.69 -2.10 6.96
CA ILE A 37 6.81 -2.05 5.78
C ILE A 37 7.06 -0.77 4.97
N SER A 38 7.26 0.38 5.63
CA SER A 38 7.57 1.64 4.94
C SER A 38 8.88 1.54 4.16
N GLN A 39 9.94 1.00 4.75
CA GLN A 39 11.23 0.85 4.06
C GLN A 39 11.18 -0.15 2.90
N ILE A 40 10.36 -1.19 3.01
CA ILE A 40 10.14 -2.14 1.91
C ILE A 40 9.40 -1.42 0.77
N LYS A 41 8.36 -0.66 1.08
CA LYS A 41 7.60 0.13 0.10
C LYS A 41 8.46 1.21 -0.58
N ASP A 42 9.32 1.89 0.15
CA ASP A 42 10.21 2.90 -0.43
C ASP A 42 11.25 2.31 -1.39
N LYS A 43 11.59 1.03 -1.23
CA LYS A 43 12.52 0.29 -2.10
C LYS A 43 11.82 -0.46 -3.24
N ASP A 44 10.50 -0.59 -3.16
CA ASP A 44 9.72 -1.34 -4.13
C ASP A 44 9.30 -0.40 -5.27
N PRO A 45 9.71 -0.68 -6.50
CA PRO A 45 9.41 0.16 -7.65
C PRO A 45 7.90 0.23 -7.99
N LEU A 46 7.06 -0.68 -7.46
CA LEU A 46 5.59 -0.54 -7.47
C LEU A 46 5.08 0.61 -6.59
N TYR A 47 5.74 0.87 -5.46
CA TYR A 47 5.27 1.77 -4.41
C TYR A 47 5.99 3.13 -4.43
N HIS A 48 6.94 3.33 -5.35
CA HIS A 48 7.49 4.66 -5.61
C HIS A 48 6.34 5.62 -5.93
N LYS A 49 6.15 6.59 -5.04
CA LYS A 49 5.03 7.54 -5.15
C LYS A 49 5.18 8.42 -6.40
N CYS A 50 6.40 8.84 -6.73
CA CYS A 50 6.70 9.67 -7.90
C CYS A 50 8.02 9.26 -8.55
N LEU A 51 8.06 9.29 -9.88
CA LEU A 51 9.26 9.07 -10.71
C LEU A 51 10.03 10.36 -11.02
N ASN A 52 9.47 11.53 -10.69
CA ASN A 52 10.07 12.83 -11.00
C ASN A 52 11.51 12.91 -10.45
N GLY A 53 12.49 13.09 -11.35
CA GLY A 53 13.91 13.22 -11.00
C GLY A 53 14.68 11.89 -10.82
N LEU A 54 14.07 10.74 -11.11
CA LEU A 54 14.74 9.43 -11.12
C LEU A 54 15.20 9.04 -12.52
N ASP A 55 16.34 8.35 -12.62
CA ASP A 55 16.83 7.78 -13.88
C ASP A 55 16.06 6.50 -14.22
N VAL A 56 15.02 6.63 -15.06
CA VAL A 56 14.16 5.53 -15.49
C VAL A 56 14.81 4.82 -16.67
N GLN A 57 15.21 3.56 -16.46
CA GLN A 57 15.90 2.74 -17.45
C GLN A 57 15.00 1.65 -18.04
N TYR A 58 13.92 1.29 -17.33
CA TYR A 58 13.04 0.18 -17.71
C TYR A 58 11.62 0.68 -17.98
N HIS A 59 11.13 0.43 -19.19
CA HIS A 59 9.78 0.74 -19.62
C HIS A 59 9.08 -0.52 -20.10
N VAL A 60 7.84 -0.71 -19.65
CA VAL A 60 6.94 -1.75 -20.16
C VAL A 60 5.63 -1.08 -20.51
N SER A 61 5.12 -1.35 -21.71
CA SER A 61 3.79 -0.94 -22.12
C SER A 61 3.02 -2.14 -22.66
N ALA A 62 1.74 -2.21 -22.31
CA ALA A 62 0.84 -3.23 -22.79
C ALA A 62 -0.55 -2.62 -22.96
N THR A 63 -1.20 -2.87 -24.09
CA THR A 63 -2.58 -2.43 -24.31
C THR A 63 -3.50 -3.61 -24.01
N LEU A 64 -4.46 -3.40 -23.10
CA LEU A 64 -5.46 -4.39 -22.73
C LEU A 64 -6.84 -3.88 -23.12
N GLU A 65 -7.60 -4.73 -23.80
CA GLU A 65 -9.02 -4.52 -23.99
C GLU A 65 -9.77 -5.32 -22.94
N VAL A 66 -10.53 -4.62 -22.10
CA VAL A 66 -11.36 -5.27 -21.08
C VAL A 66 -12.82 -4.98 -21.36
N GLN A 67 -13.63 -6.03 -21.39
CA GLN A 67 -15.08 -5.94 -21.50
C GLN A 67 -15.74 -6.70 -20.34
N VAL A 68 -16.71 -6.06 -19.69
CA VAL A 68 -17.55 -6.65 -18.63
C VAL A 68 -18.99 -6.60 -19.16
N ASP A 69 -19.64 -7.76 -19.27
CA ASP A 69 -21.00 -7.91 -19.80
C ASP A 69 -21.20 -7.24 -21.19
N GLY A 70 -20.19 -7.37 -22.07
CA GLY A 70 -20.22 -6.79 -23.42
C GLY A 70 -20.05 -5.27 -23.47
N LYS A 71 -19.77 -4.62 -22.33
CA LYS A 71 -19.43 -3.19 -22.27
C LYS A 71 -17.94 -3.04 -22.02
N LYS A 72 -17.28 -2.16 -22.77
CA LYS A 72 -15.89 -1.80 -22.51
C LYS A 72 -15.78 -1.29 -21.08
N TRP A 73 -14.95 -1.93 -20.28
CA TRP A 73 -14.67 -1.48 -18.92
C TRP A 73 -13.77 -0.26 -19.00
N MET A 74 -14.30 0.88 -18.56
CA MET A 74 -13.52 2.08 -18.30
C MET A 74 -13.13 2.08 -16.84
N LYS A 75 -11.85 2.28 -16.58
CA LYS A 75 -11.34 2.43 -15.23
C LYS A 75 -12.04 3.64 -14.59
N PRO A 76 -12.57 3.52 -13.36
CA PRO A 76 -13.04 4.68 -12.62
C PRO A 76 -11.85 5.61 -12.36
N ASP A 77 -12.00 6.90 -12.66
CA ASP A 77 -10.96 7.90 -12.46
C ASP A 77 -10.58 7.91 -10.96
N ILE A 78 -9.44 7.28 -10.64
CA ILE A 78 -8.90 7.32 -9.29
C ILE A 78 -8.26 8.70 -9.23
N ALA A 79 -9.05 9.70 -8.85
CA ALA A 79 -8.63 11.08 -8.70
C ALA A 79 -7.35 11.12 -7.85
N ASP A 80 -6.20 11.20 -8.53
CA ASP A 80 -4.92 11.35 -7.88
C ASP A 80 -4.49 12.80 -8.00
N THR A 81 -4.71 13.48 -6.90
CA THR A 81 -4.57 14.92 -6.70
C THR A 81 -3.11 15.33 -6.56
N GLN A 82 -2.23 14.91 -7.49
CA GLN A 82 -0.87 15.42 -7.59
C GLN A 82 -0.49 15.61 -9.07
N THR A 83 -0.73 16.82 -9.57
CA THR A 83 -0.39 17.28 -10.93
C THR A 83 1.11 17.28 -11.24
N ASP A 84 1.98 17.01 -10.25
CA ASP A 84 3.43 17.07 -10.37
C ASP A 84 4.11 15.74 -9.94
N CYS A 85 3.48 14.61 -10.25
CA CYS A 85 3.99 13.31 -9.84
C CYS A 85 3.70 12.25 -10.91
N GLU A 86 4.69 11.88 -11.71
CA GLU A 86 4.55 10.76 -12.63
C GLU A 86 4.65 9.44 -11.85
N ARG A 87 3.57 8.67 -11.81
CA ARG A 87 3.54 7.37 -11.12
C ARG A 87 4.33 6.31 -11.89
N SER A 88 4.86 5.32 -11.18
CA SER A 88 5.56 4.19 -11.80
C SER A 88 4.67 3.30 -12.65
N MET A 89 3.35 3.30 -12.41
CA MET A 89 2.37 2.63 -13.26
C MET A 89 1.13 3.48 -13.48
N ILE A 90 0.74 3.63 -14.75
CA ILE A 90 -0.39 4.42 -15.20
C ILE A 90 -1.26 3.57 -16.12
N PHE A 91 -2.58 3.70 -15.97
CA PHE A 91 -3.55 3.21 -16.94
C PHE A 91 -4.13 4.41 -17.66
N SER A 92 -4.00 4.43 -18.97
CA SER A 92 -4.55 5.45 -19.83
C SER A 92 -5.95 5.06 -20.29
N ASP A 93 -6.79 6.05 -20.61
CA ASP A 93 -8.20 5.85 -21.00
C ASP A 93 -8.38 5.03 -22.30
N ASP A 94 -7.32 4.96 -23.10
CA ASP A 94 -7.25 4.15 -24.32
C ASP A 94 -7.15 2.63 -24.03
N GLY A 95 -6.87 2.23 -22.79
CA GLY A 95 -6.63 0.84 -22.41
C GLY A 95 -5.14 0.49 -22.31
N THR A 96 -4.25 1.47 -22.44
CA THR A 96 -2.82 1.25 -22.37
C THR A 96 -2.32 1.31 -20.93
N ILE A 97 -1.66 0.25 -20.50
CA ILE A 97 -0.86 0.20 -19.28
C ILE A 97 0.54 0.64 -19.62
N ARG A 98 1.08 1.56 -18.81
CA ARG A 98 2.49 1.98 -18.87
C ARG A 98 3.10 1.79 -17.50
N GLY A 99 4.19 1.03 -17.45
CA GLY A 99 5.05 0.84 -16.28
C GLY A 99 6.45 1.39 -16.55
N ALA A 100 7.00 2.10 -15.58
CA ALA A 100 8.29 2.76 -15.66
C ALA A 100 9.03 2.60 -14.33
N TRP A 101 10.27 2.10 -14.38
CA TRP A 101 11.07 1.78 -13.20
C TRP A 101 12.56 2.09 -13.38
N THR A 102 13.23 2.37 -12.27
CA THR A 102 14.69 2.60 -12.21
C THR A 102 15.49 1.30 -12.29
N LYS A 103 14.88 0.17 -11.91
CA LYS A 103 15.50 -1.17 -11.90
C LYS A 103 14.59 -2.19 -12.58
N LYS A 104 15.18 -3.28 -13.06
CA LYS A 104 14.44 -4.40 -13.63
C LYS A 104 13.42 -4.91 -12.61
N TYR A 105 12.16 -4.93 -13.03
CA TYR A 105 11.05 -5.34 -12.20
C TYR A 105 10.29 -6.50 -12.88
N PRO A 106 9.99 -7.61 -12.19
CA PRO A 106 9.21 -8.71 -12.75
C PRO A 106 7.74 -8.30 -12.84
N PHE A 107 7.42 -7.54 -13.89
CA PHE A 107 6.06 -7.09 -14.15
C PHE A 107 5.13 -8.28 -14.41
N GLU A 108 4.00 -8.31 -13.70
CA GLU A 108 2.92 -9.25 -13.91
C GLU A 108 1.60 -8.50 -14.10
N VAL A 109 0.81 -8.90 -15.10
CA VAL A 109 -0.49 -8.28 -15.40
C VAL A 109 -1.45 -8.35 -14.20
N GLY A 110 -1.34 -9.37 -13.35
CA GLY A 110 -2.14 -9.50 -12.13
C GLY A 110 -1.95 -8.36 -11.14
N GLN A 111 -0.72 -7.85 -11.00
CA GLN A 111 -0.41 -6.72 -10.12
C GLN A 111 -1.13 -5.45 -10.59
N PHE A 112 -1.20 -5.28 -11.91
CA PHE A 112 -1.92 -4.18 -12.52
C PHE A 112 -3.45 -4.26 -12.30
N LEU A 113 -4.04 -5.45 -12.49
CA LEU A 113 -5.48 -5.67 -12.27
C LEU A 113 -5.86 -5.36 -10.81
N TRP A 114 -5.01 -5.77 -9.86
CA TRP A 114 -5.20 -5.48 -8.44
C TRP A 114 -5.17 -3.98 -8.14
N MET A 115 -4.18 -3.24 -8.64
CA MET A 115 -4.08 -1.78 -8.43
C MET A 115 -5.20 -0.99 -9.09
N SER A 116 -5.77 -1.51 -10.17
CA SER A 116 -6.85 -0.85 -10.92
C SER A 116 -8.23 -1.11 -10.32
N ASN A 117 -8.31 -1.77 -9.15
CA ASN A 117 -9.56 -2.23 -8.56
C ASN A 117 -10.43 -3.00 -9.56
N PHE A 118 -9.78 -3.87 -10.35
CA PHE A 118 -10.50 -4.74 -11.25
C PHE A 118 -11.44 -5.66 -10.46
N PRO A 119 -12.73 -5.79 -10.84
CA PRO A 119 -13.69 -6.63 -10.15
C PRO A 119 -13.36 -8.13 -10.20
#